data_AF-A0A7Z9WL01-F1
#
_entry.id   AF-A0A7Z9WL01-F1
#
_cell.length_a   1.000
_cell.length_b   1.000
_cell.length_c   1.000
_cell.angle_alpha   90.00
_cell.angle_beta   90.00
_cell.angle_gamma   90.00
#
_symmetry.space_group_name_H-M   'P 1'
#
loop_
_entity.id
_entity.type
_entity.pdbx_description
1 polymer ?
#
loop_
_entity_poly.entity_id
_entity_poly.type
_entity_poly.pdbx_seq_one_letter_code
_entity_poly.pdbx_strand_id
1 'polypeptide(L)'
;MAMRRGIMVLSLALACLALVAELAHMWRNYEYGSFGTDDFLEYWSAGQLLRQGKNPYDFDALLDIERSVGWPEEAPLIMWNPPWTLPLVLPLAFLPFNMAALLWFCINLAILFVCSAAAWRLFAPEGFANRIGLAWMAAFVFMPAIFTLRMGQISSLILLGVVGFIFYTAKGRDILAGASLALAMVKPHVVYLLLVTLCWWTATRRRWGALLGLAAALAVLMAVVLCFSPRCVEHYLQAMREPPLYWRTPTLGGVLRVLVGWEHRWLQFLPSAVLSLVTLFCLTQRAAKFEWRRAIGPILLISVPTAAYGWSFDQIVLLIPYIQAIAWVVQHGRERRASSALVLTALLLTNGLMCWQNRRGLDDLYQFWAPLALGAIYIYSRLTLCPGREGKSK
;
A
#
# COMPACT_ATOMS: atom_id res chain seq x y z
N MET A 1 -48.67 -2.28 7.49
CA MET A 1 -47.48 -2.73 6.72
C MET A 1 -47.16 -1.84 5.51
N ALA A 2 -48.15 -1.43 4.70
CA ALA A 2 -47.94 -0.57 3.53
C ALA A 2 -47.29 0.80 3.84
N MET A 3 -47.71 1.46 4.94
CA MET A 3 -47.15 2.75 5.36
C MET A 3 -45.65 2.70 5.73
N ARG A 4 -45.19 1.60 6.36
CA ARG A 4 -43.76 1.39 6.66
C ARG A 4 -42.93 1.14 5.39
N ARG A 5 -43.51 0.46 4.38
CA ARG A 5 -42.86 0.29 3.07
C ARG A 5 -42.79 1.61 2.30
N GLY A 6 -43.85 2.42 2.33
CA GLY A 6 -43.86 3.74 1.69
C GLY A 6 -42.82 4.69 2.26
N ILE A 7 -42.70 4.77 3.58
CA ILE A 7 -41.67 5.57 4.26
C ILE A 7 -40.27 5.06 3.91
N MET A 8 -40.04 3.74 3.90
CA MET A 8 -38.73 3.17 3.53
C MET A 8 -38.33 3.48 2.08
N VAL A 9 -39.27 3.35 1.14
CA VAL A 9 -39.02 3.67 -0.28
C VAL A 9 -38.75 5.15 -0.47
N LEU A 10 -39.50 6.02 0.22
CA LEU A 10 -39.29 7.47 0.16
C LEU A 10 -37.94 7.86 0.78
N SER A 11 -37.55 7.28 1.91
CA SER A 11 -36.23 7.50 2.52
C SER A 11 -35.08 7.04 1.63
N LEU A 12 -35.22 5.88 0.95
CA LEU A 12 -34.24 5.41 -0.02
C LEU A 12 -34.15 6.33 -1.23
N ALA A 13 -35.28 6.76 -1.78
CA ALA A 13 -35.32 7.69 -2.90
C ALA A 13 -34.67 9.04 -2.56
N LEU A 14 -34.96 9.60 -1.37
CA LEU A 14 -34.35 10.83 -0.88
C LEU A 14 -32.85 10.67 -0.63
N ALA A 15 -32.40 9.54 -0.06
CA ALA A 15 -30.99 9.26 0.13
C ALA A 15 -30.24 9.10 -1.20
N CYS A 16 -30.85 8.44 -2.19
CA CYS A 16 -30.29 8.34 -3.54
C CYS A 16 -30.24 9.70 -4.24
N LEU A 17 -31.28 10.53 -4.12
CA LEU A 17 -31.30 11.88 -4.69
C LEU A 17 -30.27 12.78 -4.03
N ALA A 18 -30.12 12.73 -2.69
CA ALA A 18 -29.09 13.46 -1.97
C ALA A 18 -27.68 13.00 -2.40
N LEU A 19 -27.45 11.69 -2.53
CA LEU A 19 -26.19 11.15 -3.02
C LEU A 19 -25.89 11.60 -4.46
N VAL A 20 -26.88 11.56 -5.35
CA VAL A 20 -26.72 12.03 -6.74
C VAL A 20 -26.46 13.54 -6.79
N ALA A 21 -27.14 14.33 -5.97
CA ALA A 21 -26.93 15.77 -5.88
C ALA A 21 -25.54 16.12 -5.35
N GLU A 22 -25.06 15.42 -4.31
CA GLU A 22 -23.70 15.55 -3.78
C GLU A 22 -22.66 15.13 -4.83
N LEU A 23 -22.87 14.02 -5.52
CA LEU A 23 -21.96 13.57 -6.60
C LEU A 23 -21.94 14.57 -7.76
N ALA A 24 -23.07 15.16 -8.13
CA ALA A 24 -23.16 16.17 -9.17
C ALA A 24 -22.51 17.50 -8.74
N HIS A 25 -22.66 17.89 -7.47
CA HIS A 25 -22.00 19.07 -6.90
C HIS A 25 -20.49 18.87 -6.84
N MET A 26 -20.05 17.73 -6.31
CA MET A 26 -18.63 17.34 -6.31
C MET A 26 -18.08 17.33 -7.74
N TRP A 27 -18.79 16.75 -8.71
CA TRP A 27 -18.34 16.72 -10.10
C TRP A 27 -18.12 18.11 -10.72
N ARG A 28 -19.01 19.07 -10.43
CA ARG A 28 -18.89 20.44 -10.96
C ARG A 28 -17.68 21.19 -10.42
N ASN A 29 -17.24 20.85 -9.22
CA ASN A 29 -16.15 21.51 -8.52
C ASN A 29 -14.93 20.58 -8.33
N TYR A 30 -14.89 19.44 -9.02
CA TYR A 30 -13.79 18.49 -8.90
C TYR A 30 -12.61 19.01 -9.71
N GLU A 31 -11.59 19.46 -9.00
CA GLU A 31 -10.38 20.06 -9.57
C GLU A 31 -9.16 19.63 -8.75
N TYR A 32 -7.96 20.05 -9.16
CA TYR A 32 -6.75 19.84 -8.36
C TYR A 32 -6.92 20.38 -6.93
N GLY A 33 -6.47 19.63 -5.94
CA GLY A 33 -6.70 19.86 -4.51
C GLY A 33 -8.00 19.22 -3.97
N SER A 34 -8.83 18.67 -4.86
CA SER A 34 -9.95 17.81 -4.45
C SER A 34 -9.45 16.45 -3.95
N PHE A 35 -10.32 15.74 -3.21
CA PHE A 35 -10.00 14.42 -2.67
C PHE A 35 -9.55 13.45 -3.78
N GLY A 36 -8.37 12.83 -3.60
CA GLY A 36 -7.79 11.86 -4.53
C GLY A 36 -6.99 12.48 -5.68
N THR A 37 -6.75 13.79 -5.67
CA THR A 37 -6.03 14.49 -6.75
C THR A 37 -4.58 14.84 -6.43
N ASP A 38 -4.24 15.01 -5.14
CA ASP A 38 -2.93 15.52 -4.67
C ASP A 38 -1.74 14.85 -5.36
N ASP A 39 -1.48 13.57 -5.05
CA ASP A 39 -0.40 12.76 -5.65
C ASP A 39 -0.84 12.05 -6.93
N PHE A 40 -2.12 12.07 -7.29
CA PHE A 40 -2.53 11.54 -8.59
C PHE A 40 -1.97 12.39 -9.75
N LEU A 41 -1.72 13.66 -9.50
CA LEU A 41 -1.16 14.61 -10.45
C LEU A 41 0.14 14.10 -11.09
N GLU A 42 1.12 13.62 -10.30
CA GLU A 42 2.39 13.11 -10.84
C GLU A 42 2.19 11.95 -11.83
N TYR A 43 1.24 11.05 -11.53
CA TYR A 43 0.95 9.89 -12.38
C TYR A 43 0.29 10.29 -13.69
N TRP A 44 -0.67 11.22 -13.63
CA TRP A 44 -1.36 11.69 -14.82
C TRP A 44 -0.43 12.51 -15.71
N SER A 45 0.37 13.41 -15.14
CA SER A 45 1.34 14.25 -15.87
C SER A 45 2.41 13.42 -16.56
N ALA A 46 3.02 12.46 -15.87
CA ALA A 46 3.98 11.53 -16.46
C ALA A 46 3.34 10.66 -17.56
N GLY A 47 2.09 10.21 -17.35
CA GLY A 47 1.31 9.49 -18.36
C GLY A 47 1.02 10.33 -19.61
N GLN A 48 0.73 11.62 -19.46
CA GLN A 48 0.52 12.54 -20.59
C GLN A 48 1.79 12.71 -21.44
N LEU A 49 2.95 12.87 -20.80
CA LEU A 49 4.23 12.96 -21.52
C LEU A 49 4.54 11.66 -22.24
N LEU A 50 4.37 10.51 -21.60
CA LEU A 50 4.57 9.21 -22.24
C LEU A 50 3.65 9.03 -23.44
N ARG A 51 2.36 9.36 -23.32
CA ARG A 51 1.38 9.29 -24.41
C ARG A 51 1.78 10.15 -25.62
N GLN A 52 2.45 11.27 -25.38
CA GLN A 52 2.96 12.17 -26.42
C GLN A 52 4.31 11.73 -27.01
N GLY A 53 4.86 10.59 -26.58
CA GLY A 53 6.20 10.13 -26.96
C GLY A 53 7.34 10.98 -26.37
N LYS A 54 7.03 11.83 -25.38
CA LYS A 54 8.00 12.70 -24.71
C LYS A 54 8.64 11.99 -23.53
N ASN A 55 9.61 12.65 -22.89
CA ASN A 55 10.25 12.18 -21.67
C ASN A 55 9.30 12.34 -20.47
N PRO A 56 8.84 11.25 -19.81
CA PRO A 56 7.97 11.34 -18.64
C PRO A 56 8.67 11.76 -17.34
N TYR A 57 9.99 11.98 -17.38
CA TYR A 57 10.82 12.43 -16.26
C TYR A 57 11.47 13.80 -16.55
N ASP A 58 10.94 14.56 -17.50
CA ASP A 58 11.38 15.92 -17.80
C ASP A 58 10.67 16.92 -16.86
N PHE A 59 11.43 17.60 -16.01
CA PHE A 59 10.89 18.37 -14.89
C PHE A 59 10.13 19.62 -15.38
N ASP A 60 10.66 20.30 -16.39
CA ASP A 60 10.03 21.50 -16.95
C ASP A 60 8.73 21.12 -17.69
N ALA A 61 8.77 20.04 -18.48
CA ALA A 61 7.59 19.57 -19.20
C ALA A 61 6.51 19.01 -18.26
N LEU A 62 6.88 18.41 -17.13
CA LEU A 62 5.94 18.00 -16.08
C LEU A 62 5.27 19.23 -15.47
N LEU A 63 6.06 20.23 -15.08
CA LEU A 63 5.56 21.46 -14.47
C LEU A 63 4.55 22.19 -15.36
N ASP A 64 4.82 22.26 -16.68
CA ASP A 64 3.91 22.86 -17.65
C ASP A 64 2.53 22.16 -17.69
N ILE A 65 2.52 20.82 -17.64
CA ILE A 65 1.29 20.03 -17.60
C ILE A 65 0.57 20.21 -16.27
N GLU A 66 1.31 20.21 -15.17
CA GLU A 66 0.76 20.34 -13.82
C GLU A 66 0.10 21.70 -13.60
N ARG A 67 0.73 22.78 -14.07
CA ARG A 67 0.17 24.14 -14.03
C ARG A 67 -1.10 24.26 -14.85
N SER A 68 -1.22 23.50 -15.94
CA SER A 68 -2.43 23.51 -16.77
C SER A 68 -3.69 23.02 -16.04
N VAL A 69 -3.52 22.32 -14.91
CA VAL A 69 -4.61 21.80 -14.07
C VAL A 69 -4.65 22.40 -12.67
N GLY A 70 -3.86 23.45 -12.42
CA GLY A 70 -3.94 24.25 -11.19
C GLY A 70 -2.83 24.00 -10.16
N TRP A 71 -1.73 23.33 -10.51
CA TRP A 71 -0.57 23.19 -9.62
C TRP A 71 0.06 24.55 -9.26
N PRO A 72 0.11 24.93 -7.97
CA PRO A 72 0.52 26.27 -7.56
C PRO A 72 2.03 26.41 -7.30
N GLU A 73 2.75 25.30 -7.15
CA GLU A 73 4.16 25.34 -6.72
C GLU A 73 5.11 25.65 -7.89
N GLU A 74 6.32 26.10 -7.54
CA GLU A 74 7.37 26.40 -8.52
C GLU A 74 8.07 25.14 -9.05
N ALA A 75 8.13 24.08 -8.25
CA ALA A 75 8.75 22.81 -8.60
C ALA A 75 7.69 21.77 -9.00
N PRO A 76 7.98 20.87 -9.95
CA PRO A 76 7.03 19.84 -10.37
C PRO A 76 6.87 18.73 -9.34
N LEU A 77 5.73 18.04 -9.40
CA LEU A 77 5.50 16.79 -8.69
C LEU A 77 5.97 15.60 -9.54
N ILE A 78 7.09 15.01 -9.17
CA ILE A 78 7.77 14.01 -10.01
C ILE A 78 7.36 12.59 -9.61
N MET A 79 6.85 11.84 -10.57
CA MET A 79 6.64 10.39 -10.47
C MET A 79 8.00 9.65 -10.43
N TRP A 80 8.63 9.56 -9.27
CA TRP A 80 9.94 8.88 -9.09
C TRP A 80 9.91 7.35 -9.26
N ASN A 81 8.76 6.79 -9.59
CA ASN A 81 8.60 5.36 -9.80
C ASN A 81 9.39 4.86 -11.03
N PRO A 82 9.82 3.59 -11.03
CA PRO A 82 10.51 3.02 -12.19
C PRO A 82 9.63 2.97 -13.44
N PRO A 83 10.22 2.95 -14.66
CA PRO A 83 9.46 3.09 -15.91
C PRO A 83 8.37 2.04 -16.11
N TRP A 84 8.58 0.80 -15.65
CA TRP A 84 7.57 -0.27 -15.72
C TRP A 84 6.25 0.06 -14.98
N THR A 85 6.21 1.14 -14.21
CA THR A 85 5.00 1.65 -13.55
C THR A 85 4.12 2.45 -14.50
N LEU A 86 4.70 3.15 -15.49
CA LEU A 86 3.97 4.05 -16.39
C LEU A 86 2.80 3.37 -17.14
N PRO A 87 2.89 2.13 -17.62
CA PRO A 87 1.76 1.47 -18.29
C PRO A 87 0.53 1.28 -17.38
N LEU A 88 0.71 1.26 -16.06
CA LEU A 88 -0.38 1.08 -15.10
C LEU A 88 -1.24 2.34 -14.95
N VAL A 89 -0.67 3.51 -15.26
CA VAL A 89 -1.33 4.82 -15.19
C VAL A 89 -1.61 5.42 -16.57
N LEU A 90 -0.94 4.93 -17.62
CA LEU A 90 -1.09 5.37 -19.01
C LEU A 90 -2.54 5.38 -19.52
N PRO A 91 -3.41 4.38 -19.25
CA PRO A 91 -4.80 4.43 -19.70
C PRO A 91 -5.56 5.66 -19.17
N LEU A 92 -5.19 6.16 -17.99
CA LEU A 92 -5.82 7.33 -17.36
C LEU A 92 -5.39 8.64 -18.03
N ALA A 93 -4.21 8.68 -18.65
CA ALA A 93 -3.71 9.85 -19.38
C ALA A 93 -4.49 10.15 -20.67
N PHE A 94 -5.33 9.22 -21.14
CA PHE A 94 -6.25 9.47 -22.25
C PHE A 94 -7.52 10.22 -21.83
N LEU A 95 -7.74 10.39 -20.52
CA LEU A 95 -8.87 11.11 -19.96
C LEU A 95 -8.45 12.52 -19.49
N PRO A 96 -9.37 13.50 -19.48
CA PRO A 96 -9.17 14.75 -18.76
C PRO A 96 -8.84 14.48 -17.28
N PHE A 97 -7.99 15.33 -16.68
CA PHE A 97 -7.45 15.13 -15.32
C PHE A 97 -8.52 14.75 -14.28
N ASN A 98 -9.62 15.50 -14.22
CA ASN A 98 -10.70 15.29 -13.25
C ASN A 98 -11.37 13.91 -13.42
N MET A 99 -11.59 13.46 -14.66
CA MET A 99 -12.16 12.15 -14.95
C MET A 99 -11.17 11.04 -14.59
N ALA A 100 -9.90 11.25 -14.93
CA ALA A 100 -8.81 10.34 -14.64
C ALA A 100 -8.64 10.13 -13.12
N ALA A 101 -8.66 11.22 -12.35
CA ALA A 101 -8.53 11.20 -10.90
C ALA A 101 -9.71 10.51 -10.22
N LEU A 102 -10.95 10.77 -10.68
CA LEU A 102 -12.12 10.07 -10.15
C LEU A 102 -12.05 8.56 -10.44
N LEU A 103 -11.71 8.19 -11.68
CA LEU A 103 -11.55 6.78 -12.05
C LEU A 103 -10.44 6.11 -11.24
N TRP A 104 -9.32 6.81 -11.02
CA TRP A 104 -8.23 6.34 -10.19
C TRP A 104 -8.64 6.12 -8.74
N PHE A 105 -9.39 7.06 -8.16
CA PHE A 105 -9.99 6.90 -6.83
C PHE A 105 -10.88 5.65 -6.78
N CYS A 106 -11.76 5.44 -7.77
CA CYS A 106 -12.60 4.25 -7.85
C CYS A 106 -11.79 2.95 -7.95
N ILE A 107 -10.69 2.95 -8.72
CA ILE A 107 -9.77 1.81 -8.83
C ILE A 107 -9.13 1.52 -7.47
N ASN A 108 -8.57 2.52 -6.80
CA ASN A 108 -7.97 2.37 -5.46
C ASN A 108 -8.98 1.86 -4.43
N LEU A 109 -10.21 2.37 -4.48
CA LEU A 109 -11.29 1.95 -3.60
C LEU A 109 -11.69 0.48 -3.85
N ALA A 110 -11.83 0.09 -5.11
CA ALA A 110 -12.11 -1.30 -5.49
C ALA A 110 -10.99 -2.24 -5.03
N ILE A 111 -9.73 -1.85 -5.21
CA ILE A 111 -8.56 -2.59 -4.70
C ILE A 111 -8.66 -2.76 -3.19
N LEU A 112 -8.97 -1.70 -2.45
CA LEU A 112 -9.11 -1.76 -1.00
C LEU A 112 -10.17 -2.77 -0.56
N PHE A 113 -11.34 -2.77 -1.22
CA PHE A 113 -12.43 -3.73 -0.95
C PHE A 113 -12.04 -5.17 -1.27
N VAL A 114 -11.40 -5.40 -2.42
CA VAL A 114 -10.95 -6.74 -2.83
C VAL A 114 -9.86 -7.26 -1.90
N CYS A 115 -8.84 -6.45 -1.63
CA CYS A 115 -7.69 -6.84 -0.81
C CYS A 115 -8.08 -7.07 0.65
N SER A 116 -8.92 -6.21 1.24
CA SER A 116 -9.43 -6.42 2.60
C SER A 116 -10.27 -7.69 2.70
N ALA A 117 -11.16 -7.95 1.74
CA ALA A 117 -11.96 -9.17 1.72
C ALA A 117 -11.10 -10.43 1.51
N ALA A 118 -10.08 -10.37 0.66
CA ALA A 118 -9.15 -11.47 0.43
C ALA A 118 -8.27 -11.74 1.66
N ALA A 119 -7.72 -10.70 2.30
CA ALA A 119 -7.00 -10.82 3.56
C ALA A 119 -7.89 -11.38 4.68
N TRP A 120 -9.15 -10.95 4.75
CA TRP A 120 -10.12 -11.49 5.69
C TRP A 120 -10.34 -12.99 5.48
N ARG A 121 -10.63 -13.43 4.25
CA ARG A 121 -10.79 -14.86 3.95
C ARG A 121 -9.53 -15.67 4.23
N LEU A 122 -8.36 -15.05 4.15
CA LEU A 122 -7.10 -15.70 4.46
C LEU A 122 -6.89 -15.91 5.96
N PHE A 123 -7.36 -15.00 6.83
CA PHE A 123 -7.04 -15.05 8.26
C PHE A 123 -8.23 -15.29 9.19
N ALA A 124 -9.44 -14.99 8.76
CA ALA A 124 -10.65 -15.14 9.55
C ALA A 124 -10.90 -16.62 9.89
N PRO A 125 -11.44 -16.90 11.09
CA PRO A 125 -11.89 -18.23 11.45
C PRO A 125 -13.03 -18.68 10.51
N GLU A 126 -13.13 -19.99 10.25
CA GLU A 126 -14.03 -20.56 9.22
C GLU A 126 -15.48 -20.06 9.35
N GLY A 127 -16.03 -20.02 10.57
CA GLY A 127 -17.39 -19.53 10.84
C GLY A 127 -17.62 -18.02 10.57
N PHE A 128 -16.56 -17.26 10.33
CA PHE A 128 -16.60 -15.81 10.08
C PHE A 128 -16.04 -15.43 8.71
N ALA A 129 -15.58 -16.39 7.90
CA ALA A 129 -14.96 -16.13 6.59
C ALA A 129 -15.88 -15.32 5.63
N ASN A 130 -17.20 -15.53 5.74
CA ASN A 130 -18.20 -14.82 4.92
C ASN A 130 -18.57 -13.43 5.46
N ARG A 131 -18.09 -13.02 6.65
CA ARG A 131 -18.36 -11.70 7.24
C ARG A 131 -17.43 -10.62 6.70
N ILE A 132 -17.39 -10.49 5.37
CA ILE A 132 -16.52 -9.53 4.66
C ILE A 132 -16.77 -8.06 5.04
N GLY A 133 -17.98 -7.73 5.52
CA GLY A 133 -18.29 -6.39 6.02
C GLY A 133 -17.37 -5.95 7.18
N LEU A 134 -16.89 -6.88 8.02
CA LEU A 134 -15.92 -6.56 9.06
C LEU A 134 -14.57 -6.14 8.47
N ALA A 135 -14.17 -6.75 7.36
CA ALA A 135 -12.93 -6.40 6.67
C ALA A 135 -13.01 -5.01 6.04
N TRP A 136 -14.17 -4.68 5.47
CA TRP A 136 -14.41 -3.36 4.89
C TRP A 136 -14.44 -2.28 5.95
N MET A 137 -15.14 -2.51 7.07
CA MET A 137 -15.12 -1.60 8.22
C MET A 137 -13.69 -1.41 8.74
N ALA A 138 -12.92 -2.48 8.89
CA ALA A 138 -11.52 -2.42 9.30
C ALA A 138 -10.68 -1.58 8.32
N ALA A 139 -10.88 -1.75 7.01
CA ALA A 139 -10.19 -0.98 5.98
C ALA A 139 -10.49 0.52 6.03
N PHE A 140 -11.74 0.92 6.31
CA PHE A 140 -12.12 2.33 6.45
C PHE A 140 -11.69 2.98 7.78
N VAL A 141 -11.48 2.18 8.82
CA VAL A 141 -10.90 2.66 10.09
C VAL A 141 -9.38 2.79 9.99
N PHE A 142 -8.75 2.05 9.08
CA PHE A 142 -7.31 2.03 8.90
C PHE A 142 -6.81 3.28 8.18
N MET A 143 -6.26 4.25 8.93
CA MET A 143 -5.86 5.56 8.43
C MET A 143 -4.90 5.54 7.25
N PRO A 144 -3.89 4.65 7.15
CA PRO A 144 -3.06 4.54 5.95
C PRO A 144 -3.86 4.30 4.66
N ALA A 145 -4.98 3.55 4.73
CA ALA A 145 -5.85 3.36 3.57
C ALA A 145 -6.58 4.67 3.20
N ILE A 146 -7.01 5.45 4.20
CA ILE A 146 -7.63 6.76 3.99
C ILE A 146 -6.61 7.75 3.40
N PHE A 147 -5.37 7.78 3.89
CA PHE A 147 -4.31 8.61 3.32
C PHE A 147 -4.03 8.24 1.86
N THR A 148 -3.94 6.94 1.55
CA THR A 148 -3.75 6.48 0.16
C THR A 148 -4.87 6.97 -0.77
N LEU A 149 -6.13 6.82 -0.33
CA LEU A 149 -7.30 7.27 -1.10
C LEU A 149 -7.37 8.79 -1.24
N ARG A 150 -7.10 9.52 -0.15
CA ARG A 150 -7.15 10.99 -0.11
C ARG A 150 -6.08 11.61 -0.98
N MET A 151 -4.88 11.05 -0.99
CA MET A 151 -3.78 11.57 -1.79
C MET A 151 -3.88 11.11 -3.25
N GLY A 152 -4.60 10.03 -3.56
CA GLY A 152 -4.59 9.43 -4.91
C GLY A 152 -3.31 8.64 -5.18
N GLN A 153 -2.71 8.05 -4.14
CA GLN A 153 -1.42 7.36 -4.22
C GLN A 153 -1.48 5.99 -4.90
N ILE A 154 -0.37 5.59 -5.54
CA ILE A 154 -0.26 4.29 -6.24
C ILE A 154 -0.08 3.09 -5.30
N SER A 155 0.11 3.32 -4.00
CA SER A 155 0.49 2.30 -3.02
C SER A 155 -0.54 1.19 -2.81
N SER A 156 -1.80 1.39 -3.23
CA SER A 156 -2.81 0.32 -3.24
C SER A 156 -2.43 -0.83 -4.18
N LEU A 157 -1.71 -0.56 -5.28
CA LEU A 157 -1.21 -1.60 -6.20
C LEU A 157 -0.20 -2.52 -5.50
N ILE A 158 0.59 -1.99 -4.56
CA ILE A 158 1.49 -2.80 -3.75
C ILE A 158 0.70 -3.78 -2.89
N LEU A 159 -0.36 -3.30 -2.21
CA LEU A 159 -1.26 -4.14 -1.45
C LEU A 159 -1.89 -5.23 -2.35
N LEU A 160 -2.37 -4.88 -3.54
CA LEU A 160 -2.92 -5.83 -4.51
C LEU A 160 -1.89 -6.89 -4.91
N GLY A 161 -0.67 -6.48 -5.23
CA GLY A 161 0.40 -7.39 -5.62
C GLY A 161 0.76 -8.38 -4.51
N VAL A 162 0.86 -7.90 -3.26
CA VAL A 162 1.14 -8.75 -2.10
C VAL A 162 -0.01 -9.71 -1.80
N VAL A 163 -1.26 -9.26 -1.84
CA VAL A 163 -2.43 -10.13 -1.64
C VAL A 163 -2.52 -11.18 -2.75
N GLY A 164 -2.33 -10.78 -4.01
CA GLY A 164 -2.30 -11.68 -5.16
C GLY A 164 -1.21 -12.75 -5.03
N PHE A 165 -0.01 -12.34 -4.61
CA PHE A 165 1.10 -13.25 -4.35
C PHE A 165 0.74 -14.34 -3.33
N ILE A 166 0.18 -13.96 -2.17
CA ILE A 166 -0.19 -14.93 -1.13
C ILE A 166 -1.30 -15.85 -1.62
N PHE A 167 -2.30 -15.29 -2.30
CA PHE A 167 -3.44 -16.04 -2.84
C PHE A 167 -3.01 -17.11 -3.86
N TYR A 168 -2.19 -16.73 -4.85
CA TYR A 168 -1.73 -17.67 -5.87
C TYR A 168 -0.69 -18.65 -5.34
N THR A 169 0.16 -18.24 -4.40
CA THR A 169 1.10 -19.16 -3.73
C THR A 169 0.34 -20.22 -2.94
N ALA A 170 -0.74 -19.86 -2.24
CA ALA A 170 -1.61 -20.80 -1.54
C ALA A 170 -2.30 -21.80 -2.48
N LYS A 171 -2.54 -21.42 -3.74
CA LYS A 171 -3.08 -22.28 -4.80
C LYS A 171 -2.02 -23.07 -5.58
N GLY A 172 -0.74 -22.96 -5.23
CA GLY A 172 0.36 -23.61 -5.96
C GLY A 172 0.62 -23.04 -7.36
N ARG A 173 0.11 -21.84 -7.67
CA ARG A 173 0.27 -21.17 -8.97
C ARG A 173 1.42 -20.17 -8.93
N ASP A 174 2.65 -20.68 -8.85
CA ASP A 174 3.84 -19.86 -8.62
C ASP A 174 4.03 -18.76 -9.68
N ILE A 175 3.79 -19.02 -10.98
CA ILE A 175 3.89 -18.01 -12.04
C ILE A 175 2.93 -16.84 -11.83
N LEU A 176 1.66 -17.11 -11.50
CA LEU A 176 0.68 -16.05 -11.23
C LEU A 176 0.99 -15.30 -9.93
N ALA A 177 1.54 -16.00 -8.93
CA ALA A 177 2.00 -15.36 -7.71
C ALA A 177 3.13 -14.37 -8.00
N GLY A 178 4.12 -14.79 -8.79
CA GLY A 178 5.20 -13.94 -9.29
C GLY A 178 4.70 -12.74 -10.08
N ALA A 179 3.86 -12.97 -11.09
CA ALA A 179 3.30 -11.92 -11.93
C ALA A 179 2.52 -10.87 -11.11
N SER A 180 1.82 -11.30 -10.05
CA SER A 180 1.12 -10.37 -9.14
C SER A 180 2.09 -9.42 -8.44
N LEU A 181 3.30 -9.87 -8.09
CA LEU A 181 4.31 -9.02 -7.45
C LEU A 181 4.84 -7.91 -8.37
N ALA A 182 4.62 -7.94 -9.68
CA ALA A 182 4.96 -6.84 -10.57
C ALA A 182 4.26 -5.53 -10.13
N LEU A 183 3.04 -5.63 -9.58
CA LEU A 183 2.31 -4.49 -9.01
C LEU A 183 2.96 -3.94 -7.74
N ALA A 184 3.68 -4.76 -6.98
CA ALA A 184 4.45 -4.29 -5.83
C ALA A 184 5.76 -3.60 -6.25
N MET A 185 6.24 -3.85 -7.47
CA MET A 185 7.48 -3.24 -7.99
C MET A 185 7.30 -1.79 -8.45
N VAL A 186 6.11 -1.21 -8.29
CA VAL A 186 5.91 0.24 -8.41
C VAL A 186 6.69 1.00 -7.33
N LYS A 187 6.87 0.37 -6.15
CA LYS A 187 7.70 0.85 -5.03
C LYS A 187 8.37 -0.35 -4.34
N PRO A 188 9.42 -0.95 -4.94
CA PRO A 188 9.99 -2.21 -4.45
C PRO A 188 10.60 -2.09 -3.05
N HIS A 189 11.07 -0.89 -2.68
CA HIS A 189 11.64 -0.59 -1.37
C HIS A 189 10.64 -0.74 -0.22
N VAL A 190 9.33 -0.55 -0.43
CA VAL A 190 8.31 -0.73 0.62
C VAL A 190 8.22 -2.19 1.08
N VAL A 191 8.39 -3.12 0.14
CA VAL A 191 8.27 -4.57 0.36
C VAL A 191 9.61 -5.30 0.24
N TYR A 192 10.73 -4.62 0.48
CA TYR A 192 12.06 -5.17 0.22
C TYR A 192 12.33 -6.48 0.98
N LEU A 193 11.85 -6.65 2.22
CA LEU A 193 12.02 -7.92 2.95
C LEU A 193 11.18 -9.06 2.37
N LEU A 194 10.03 -8.75 1.76
CA LEU A 194 9.27 -9.75 1.00
C LEU A 194 10.10 -10.23 -0.18
N LEU A 195 10.75 -9.32 -0.90
CA LEU A 195 11.62 -9.67 -2.04
C LEU A 195 12.85 -10.49 -1.61
N VAL A 196 13.52 -10.10 -0.53
CA VAL A 196 14.62 -10.88 0.05
C VAL A 196 14.13 -12.29 0.41
N THR A 197 12.97 -12.38 1.07
CA THR A 197 12.35 -13.67 1.43
C THR A 197 11.94 -14.48 0.19
N LEU A 198 11.46 -13.82 -0.87
CA LEU A 198 11.10 -14.46 -2.13
C LEU A 198 12.33 -15.08 -2.81
N CYS A 199 13.44 -14.35 -2.91
CA CYS A 199 14.69 -14.86 -3.47
C CYS A 199 15.19 -16.08 -2.69
N TRP A 200 15.21 -16.00 -1.36
CA TRP A 200 15.55 -17.14 -0.51
C TRP A 200 14.58 -18.32 -0.71
N TRP A 201 13.27 -18.07 -0.73
CA TRP A 201 12.24 -19.10 -0.84
C TRP A 201 12.28 -19.80 -2.20
N THR A 202 12.45 -19.05 -3.29
CA THR A 202 12.54 -19.61 -4.65
C THR A 202 13.82 -20.43 -4.82
N ALA A 203 14.95 -19.99 -4.28
CA ALA A 203 16.20 -20.74 -4.31
C ALA A 203 16.13 -22.04 -3.49
N THR A 204 15.63 -21.98 -2.26
CA THR A 204 15.59 -23.14 -1.35
C THR A 204 14.49 -24.15 -1.68
N ARG A 205 13.32 -23.68 -2.15
CA ARG A 205 12.18 -24.53 -2.51
C ARG A 205 12.13 -24.86 -4.02
N ARG A 206 13.09 -24.37 -4.81
CA ARG A 206 13.16 -24.52 -6.28
C ARG A 206 11.91 -24.05 -7.01
N ARG A 207 11.23 -23.03 -6.48
CA ARG A 207 9.98 -22.48 -7.03
C ARG A 207 10.25 -21.30 -7.97
N TRP A 208 11.09 -21.55 -8.98
CA TRP A 208 11.52 -20.54 -9.96
C TRP A 208 10.38 -19.92 -10.78
N GLY A 209 9.24 -20.61 -10.87
CA GLY A 209 8.03 -20.09 -11.50
C GLY A 209 7.62 -18.71 -11.00
N ALA A 210 7.81 -18.42 -9.70
CA ALA A 210 7.51 -17.10 -9.15
C ALA A 210 8.45 -16.00 -9.67
N LEU A 211 9.75 -16.26 -9.79
CA LEU A 211 10.67 -15.28 -10.38
C LEU A 211 10.43 -15.12 -11.89
N LEU A 212 10.13 -16.21 -12.59
CA LEU A 212 9.78 -16.17 -14.01
C LEU A 212 8.51 -15.36 -14.26
N GLY A 213 7.47 -15.54 -13.45
CA GLY A 213 6.22 -14.78 -13.55
C GLY A 213 6.43 -13.28 -13.28
N LEU A 214 7.22 -12.94 -12.27
CA LEU A 214 7.59 -11.56 -11.97
C LEU A 214 8.37 -10.92 -13.14
N ALA A 215 9.42 -11.59 -13.60
CA ALA A 215 10.26 -11.11 -14.69
C ALA A 215 9.47 -10.94 -16.00
N ALA A 216 8.61 -11.91 -16.34
CA ALA A 216 7.77 -11.84 -17.54
C ALA A 216 6.77 -10.67 -17.46
N ALA A 217 6.11 -10.47 -16.33
CA ALA A 217 5.18 -9.35 -16.15
C ALA A 217 5.89 -7.98 -16.25
N LEU A 218 7.07 -7.82 -15.62
CA LEU A 218 7.86 -6.60 -15.74
C LEU A 218 8.38 -6.38 -17.16
N ALA A 219 8.78 -7.44 -17.86
CA ALA A 219 9.22 -7.35 -19.25
C ALA A 219 8.08 -6.88 -20.17
N VAL A 220 6.86 -7.38 -19.97
CA VAL A 220 5.68 -6.92 -20.72
C VAL A 220 5.38 -5.44 -20.43
N LEU A 221 5.39 -5.03 -19.15
CA LEU A 221 5.19 -3.63 -18.78
C LEU A 221 6.27 -2.74 -19.41
N MET A 222 7.53 -3.13 -19.33
CA MET A 222 8.63 -2.38 -19.95
C MET A 222 8.50 -2.32 -21.48
N ALA A 223 8.09 -3.41 -22.13
CA ALA A 223 7.87 -3.43 -23.58
C ALA A 223 6.81 -2.40 -24.00
N VAL A 224 5.72 -2.26 -23.23
CA VAL A 224 4.71 -1.21 -23.47
C VAL A 224 5.34 0.18 -23.37
N VAL A 225 6.15 0.45 -22.35
CA VAL A 225 6.84 1.76 -22.21
C VAL A 225 7.70 2.06 -23.43
N LEU A 226 8.50 1.08 -23.86
CA LEU A 226 9.45 1.24 -24.97
C LEU A 226 8.76 1.46 -26.32
N CYS A 227 7.50 1.03 -26.48
CA CYS A 227 6.70 1.35 -27.67
C CYS A 227 6.34 2.84 -27.75
N PHE A 228 6.21 3.53 -26.62
CA PHE A 228 5.89 4.97 -26.57
C PHE A 228 7.15 5.83 -26.47
N SER A 229 8.15 5.39 -25.71
CA SER A 229 9.39 6.13 -25.48
C SER A 229 10.59 5.17 -25.38
N PRO A 230 11.30 4.91 -26.50
CA PRO A 230 12.43 3.98 -26.55
C PRO A 230 13.58 4.37 -25.60
N ARG A 231 13.74 5.66 -25.29
CA ARG A 231 14.78 6.20 -24.39
C ARG A 231 14.31 6.38 -22.95
N CYS A 232 13.11 5.91 -22.59
CA CYS A 232 12.54 6.13 -21.26
C CYS A 232 13.42 5.61 -20.11
N VAL A 233 14.14 4.51 -20.32
CA VAL A 233 15.08 3.97 -19.32
C VAL A 233 16.25 4.92 -19.10
N GLU A 234 16.81 5.50 -20.16
CA GLU A 234 17.88 6.50 -20.08
C GLU A 234 17.40 7.74 -19.34
N HIS A 235 16.21 8.25 -19.67
CA HIS A 235 15.62 9.40 -18.99
C HIS A 235 15.42 9.15 -17.48
N TYR A 236 14.92 7.96 -17.11
CA TYR A 236 14.77 7.58 -15.72
C TYR A 236 16.12 7.55 -14.99
N LEU A 237 17.14 6.94 -15.59
CA LEU A 237 18.48 6.89 -15.02
C LEU A 237 19.10 8.28 -14.88
N GLN A 238 18.81 9.21 -15.81
CA GLN A 238 19.22 10.60 -15.71
C GLN A 238 18.55 11.31 -14.53
N ALA A 239 17.24 11.18 -14.37
CA ALA A 239 16.51 11.73 -13.22
C ALA A 239 17.04 11.16 -11.89
N MET A 240 17.32 9.86 -11.84
CA MET A 240 17.83 9.17 -10.64
C MET A 240 19.31 9.48 -10.30
N ARG A 241 20.00 10.34 -11.06
CA ARG A 241 21.33 10.85 -10.66
C ARG A 241 21.23 11.73 -9.42
N GLU A 242 20.11 12.43 -9.26
CA GLU A 242 19.80 13.26 -8.10
C GLU A 242 18.47 12.79 -7.48
N PRO A 243 18.47 11.62 -6.81
CA PRO A 243 17.26 11.09 -6.22
C PRO A 243 16.75 11.99 -5.08
N PRO A 244 15.45 11.96 -4.75
CA PRO A 244 14.81 12.88 -3.81
C PRO A 244 15.12 12.55 -2.33
N LEU A 245 16.40 12.41 -1.99
CA LEU A 245 16.88 12.12 -0.63
C LEU A 245 16.83 13.35 0.29
N TYR A 246 16.30 14.47 -0.18
CA TYR A 246 16.02 15.67 0.61
C TYR A 246 14.67 15.58 1.35
N TRP A 247 13.82 14.60 1.04
CA TRP A 247 12.58 14.38 1.77
C TRP A 247 12.80 13.69 3.12
N ARG A 248 12.16 14.23 4.16
CA ARG A 248 12.04 13.57 5.47
C ARG A 248 10.93 12.52 5.37
N THR A 249 11.26 11.27 5.73
CA THR A 249 10.35 10.13 5.59
C THR A 249 10.09 9.48 6.95
N PRO A 250 8.85 9.04 7.25
CA PRO A 250 8.50 8.29 8.47
C PRO A 250 9.06 6.86 8.51
N THR A 251 10.34 6.71 8.22
CA THR A 251 11.09 5.46 8.32
C THR A 251 12.16 5.59 9.39
N LEU A 252 12.63 4.46 9.93
CA LEU A 252 13.75 4.46 10.87
C LEU A 252 15.00 5.08 10.25
N GLY A 253 15.23 4.90 8.93
CA GLY A 253 16.34 5.53 8.22
C GLY A 253 16.20 7.05 8.17
N GLY A 254 14.99 7.55 7.93
CA GLY A 254 14.68 8.99 7.97
C GLY A 254 14.89 9.59 9.36
N VAL A 255 14.39 8.94 10.41
CA VAL A 255 14.59 9.36 11.81
C VAL A 255 16.07 9.35 12.20
N LEU A 256 16.83 8.32 11.82
CA LEU A 256 18.27 8.25 12.07
C LEU A 256 19.02 9.42 11.43
N ARG A 257 18.68 9.81 10.20
CA ARG A 257 19.27 10.99 9.55
C ARG A 257 18.96 12.28 10.29
N VAL A 258 17.74 12.44 10.82
CA VAL A 258 17.37 13.62 11.61
C VAL A 258 18.16 13.69 12.93
N LEU A 259 18.40 12.55 13.58
CA LEU A 259 19.08 12.50 14.88
C LEU A 259 20.61 12.60 14.77
N VAL A 260 21.21 11.98 13.75
CA VAL A 260 22.67 11.81 13.65
C VAL A 260 23.31 12.85 12.71
N GLY A 261 22.61 13.28 11.67
CA GLY A 261 23.13 14.21 10.66
C GLY A 261 22.44 14.02 9.32
N TRP A 262 21.82 15.08 8.80
CA TRP A 262 21.01 15.02 7.58
C TRP A 262 21.87 14.79 6.33
N GLU A 263 23.11 15.24 6.36
CA GLU A 263 24.14 15.09 5.33
C GLU A 263 24.55 13.62 5.09
N HIS A 264 24.38 12.76 6.09
CA HIS A 264 24.76 11.34 6.02
C HIS A 264 23.70 10.50 5.29
N ARG A 265 23.61 10.66 3.97
CA ARG A 265 22.62 9.96 3.11
C ARG A 265 22.59 8.45 3.28
N TRP A 266 23.73 7.82 3.59
CA TRP A 266 23.85 6.37 3.77
C TRP A 266 23.02 5.83 4.96
N LEU A 267 22.78 6.66 6.00
CA LEU A 267 21.97 6.28 7.16
C LEU A 267 20.53 5.91 6.79
N GLN A 268 20.02 6.48 5.70
CA GLN A 268 18.68 6.18 5.20
C GLN A 268 18.51 4.71 4.80
N PHE A 269 19.59 4.10 4.29
CA PHE A 269 19.59 2.72 3.79
C PHE A 269 20.03 1.70 4.84
N LEU A 270 20.63 2.18 5.95
CA LEU A 270 21.23 1.32 6.97
C LEU A 270 20.23 0.32 7.58
N PRO A 271 19.00 0.72 8.02
CA PRO A 271 18.03 -0.23 8.56
C PRO A 271 17.65 -1.32 7.55
N SER A 272 17.44 -0.96 6.28
CA SER A 272 17.08 -1.92 5.23
C SER A 272 18.20 -2.94 4.98
N ALA A 273 19.45 -2.48 4.95
CA ALA A 273 20.60 -3.35 4.74
C ALA A 273 20.78 -4.35 5.90
N VAL A 274 20.78 -3.85 7.15
CA VAL A 274 20.94 -4.68 8.34
C VAL A 274 19.82 -5.70 8.45
N LEU A 275 18.56 -5.29 8.27
CA LEU A 275 17.42 -6.20 8.41
C LEU A 275 17.27 -7.18 7.26
N SER A 276 17.80 -6.87 6.06
CA SER A 276 17.92 -7.86 4.98
C SER A 276 18.84 -9.02 5.41
N LEU A 277 20.00 -8.71 5.99
CA LEU A 277 20.96 -9.71 6.47
C LEU A 277 20.39 -10.52 7.64
N VAL A 278 19.79 -9.85 8.62
CA VAL A 278 19.13 -10.51 9.76
C VAL A 278 18.01 -11.43 9.28
N THR A 279 17.20 -10.99 8.32
CA THR A 279 16.12 -11.80 7.74
C THR A 279 16.66 -13.05 7.06
N LEU A 280 17.69 -12.93 6.21
CA LEU A 280 18.33 -14.08 5.58
C LEU A 280 18.88 -15.07 6.62
N PHE A 281 19.55 -14.58 7.66
CA PHE A 281 20.04 -15.42 8.76
C PHE A 281 18.89 -16.12 9.49
N CYS A 282 17.80 -15.43 9.80
CA CYS A 282 16.64 -16.04 10.46
C CYS A 282 15.96 -17.10 9.59
N LEU A 283 15.89 -16.86 8.28
CA LEU A 283 15.29 -17.78 7.30
C LEU A 283 16.11 -19.07 7.17
N THR A 284 17.45 -19.00 7.19
CA THR A 284 18.29 -20.22 7.17
C THR A 284 18.11 -21.07 8.42
N GLN A 285 17.96 -20.46 9.60
CA GLN A 285 17.75 -21.18 10.86
C GLN A 285 16.34 -21.79 10.98
N ARG A 286 15.33 -21.21 10.31
CA ARG A 286 13.92 -21.62 10.45
C ARG A 286 13.30 -22.15 9.15
N ALA A 287 14.14 -22.57 8.20
CA ALA A 287 13.74 -22.94 6.84
C ALA A 287 12.60 -23.99 6.79
N ALA A 288 12.69 -25.02 7.65
CA ALA A 288 11.73 -26.13 7.68
C ALA A 288 10.31 -25.68 8.06
N LYS A 289 10.15 -24.65 8.91
CA LYS A 289 8.87 -24.17 9.43
C LYS A 289 8.27 -23.00 8.63
N PHE A 290 8.89 -22.62 7.52
CA PHE A 290 8.47 -21.43 6.76
C PHE A 290 7.13 -21.64 6.04
N GLU A 291 6.17 -20.76 6.34
CA GLU A 291 4.88 -20.67 5.66
C GLU A 291 4.55 -19.19 5.37
N TRP A 292 4.29 -18.85 4.11
CA TRP A 292 3.97 -17.48 3.69
C TRP A 292 2.82 -16.86 4.49
N ARG A 293 1.74 -17.63 4.72
CA ARG A 293 0.58 -17.17 5.49
C ARG A 293 0.94 -16.70 6.89
N ARG A 294 1.94 -17.31 7.54
CA ARG A 294 2.40 -16.91 8.89
C ARG A 294 3.48 -15.83 8.84
N ALA A 295 4.32 -15.85 7.80
CA ALA A 295 5.48 -14.99 7.68
C ALA A 295 5.14 -13.59 7.15
N ILE A 296 4.09 -13.45 6.33
CA ILE A 296 3.81 -12.19 5.63
C ILE A 296 3.55 -11.01 6.56
N GLY A 297 2.75 -11.18 7.61
CA GLY A 297 2.46 -10.12 8.59
C GLY A 297 3.74 -9.56 9.22
N PRO A 298 4.57 -10.40 9.88
CA PRO A 298 5.87 -9.99 10.42
C PRO A 298 6.82 -9.37 9.38
N ILE A 299 6.89 -9.94 8.17
CA ILE A 299 7.74 -9.41 7.10
C ILE A 299 7.36 -7.97 6.77
N LEU A 300 6.06 -7.68 6.58
CA LEU A 300 5.59 -6.34 6.24
C LEU A 300 5.74 -5.36 7.42
N LEU A 301 5.45 -5.80 8.64
CA LEU A 301 5.60 -5.01 9.86
C LEU A 301 7.04 -4.58 10.12
N ILE A 302 8.02 -5.33 9.62
CA ILE A 302 9.44 -4.94 9.67
C ILE A 302 9.80 -4.14 8.42
N SER A 303 9.37 -4.58 7.23
CA SER A 303 9.73 -3.99 5.94
C SER A 303 9.34 -2.51 5.85
N VAL A 304 8.10 -2.17 6.17
CA VAL A 304 7.59 -0.79 6.02
C VAL A 304 8.35 0.24 6.87
N PRO A 305 8.47 0.08 8.21
CA PRO A 305 9.17 1.08 9.02
C PRO A 305 10.67 1.15 8.73
N THR A 306 11.25 0.14 8.07
CA THR A 306 12.69 0.05 7.82
C THR A 306 13.05 0.14 6.34
N ALA A 307 12.07 0.45 5.49
CA ALA A 307 12.31 0.80 4.10
C ALA A 307 13.21 2.04 4.03
N ALA A 308 14.00 2.16 2.97
CA ALA A 308 14.87 3.32 2.79
C ALA A 308 14.07 4.62 2.74
N TYR A 309 12.87 4.59 2.20
CA TYR A 309 11.93 5.71 2.21
C TYR A 309 10.51 5.15 2.13
N GLY A 310 9.54 5.98 2.46
CA GLY A 310 8.13 5.63 2.49
C GLY A 310 7.38 6.61 3.37
N TRP A 311 6.09 6.76 3.09
CA TRP A 311 5.21 7.73 3.75
C TRP A 311 4.02 7.04 4.43
N SER A 312 3.21 7.81 5.15
CA SER A 312 2.04 7.29 5.85
C SER A 312 1.03 6.56 4.94
N PHE A 313 0.91 6.94 3.68
CA PHE A 313 0.10 6.22 2.69
C PHE A 313 0.71 4.86 2.28
N ASP A 314 2.04 4.70 2.27
CA ASP A 314 2.69 3.42 1.92
C ASP A 314 2.43 2.34 2.96
N GLN A 315 2.05 2.75 4.18
CA GLN A 315 1.66 1.85 5.26
C GLN A 315 0.35 1.09 4.96
N ILE A 316 -0.37 1.38 3.86
CA ILE A 316 -1.55 0.64 3.42
C ILE A 316 -1.30 -0.87 3.30
N VAL A 317 -0.08 -1.30 2.97
CA VAL A 317 0.28 -2.74 2.91
C VAL A 317 0.17 -3.42 4.27
N LEU A 318 0.26 -2.67 5.37
CA LEU A 318 0.06 -3.16 6.73
C LEU A 318 -1.41 -3.47 7.05
N LEU A 319 -2.34 -3.23 6.11
CA LEU A 319 -3.72 -3.70 6.21
C LEU A 319 -3.78 -5.23 6.39
N ILE A 320 -2.82 -5.97 5.84
CA ILE A 320 -2.72 -7.44 5.98
C ILE A 320 -2.56 -7.84 7.45
N PRO A 321 -1.48 -7.44 8.18
CA PRO A 321 -1.33 -7.74 9.60
C PRO A 321 -2.39 -7.06 10.48
N TYR A 322 -2.93 -5.90 10.06
CA TYR A 322 -4.05 -5.24 10.75
C TYR A 322 -5.31 -6.12 10.77
N ILE A 323 -5.73 -6.62 9.60
CA ILE A 323 -6.85 -7.56 9.47
C ILE A 323 -6.57 -8.87 10.21
N GLN A 324 -5.33 -9.36 10.16
CA GLN A 324 -4.94 -10.57 10.88
C GLN A 324 -5.12 -10.43 12.40
N ALA A 325 -4.76 -9.28 12.99
CA ALA A 325 -4.98 -9.01 14.41
C ALA A 325 -6.48 -8.98 14.76
N ILE A 326 -7.30 -8.36 13.92
CA ILE A 326 -8.77 -8.32 14.11
C ILE A 326 -9.38 -9.72 13.98
N ALA A 327 -8.88 -10.55 13.05
CA ALA A 327 -9.32 -11.93 12.90
C ALA A 327 -9.08 -12.75 14.18
N TRP A 328 -7.94 -12.55 14.86
CA TRP A 328 -7.67 -13.20 16.15
C TRP A 328 -8.59 -12.74 17.27
N VAL A 329 -8.94 -11.44 17.29
CA VAL A 329 -9.94 -10.90 18.21
C VAL A 329 -11.31 -11.54 17.97
N VAL A 330 -11.73 -11.68 16.70
CA VAL A 330 -13.01 -12.32 16.38
C VAL A 330 -13.00 -13.80 16.77
N GLN A 331 -11.89 -14.49 16.57
CA GLN A 331 -11.75 -15.91 16.90
C GLN A 331 -11.79 -16.18 18.42
N HIS A 332 -11.07 -15.39 19.22
CA HIS A 332 -10.85 -15.69 20.65
C HIS A 332 -11.50 -14.68 21.61
N GLY A 333 -12.23 -13.68 21.09
CA GLY A 333 -12.66 -12.53 21.88
C GLY A 333 -13.67 -12.83 22.97
N ARG A 334 -14.44 -13.91 22.85
CA ARG A 334 -15.37 -14.35 23.90
C ARG A 334 -14.63 -14.88 25.13
N GLU A 335 -13.56 -15.63 24.92
CA GLU A 335 -12.74 -16.23 25.98
C GLU A 335 -11.77 -15.21 26.58
N ARG A 336 -11.29 -14.26 25.76
CA ARG A 336 -10.24 -13.31 26.14
C ARG A 336 -10.70 -11.86 25.96
N ARG A 337 -11.79 -11.51 26.64
CA ARG A 337 -12.46 -10.20 26.50
C ARG A 337 -11.52 -9.03 26.82
N ALA A 338 -10.76 -9.10 27.92
CA ALA A 338 -9.85 -8.04 28.32
C ALA A 338 -8.74 -7.79 27.28
N SER A 339 -8.04 -8.85 26.85
CA SER A 339 -7.01 -8.75 25.80
C SER A 339 -7.59 -8.26 24.47
N SER A 340 -8.79 -8.72 24.11
CA SER A 340 -9.45 -8.29 22.87
C SER A 340 -9.87 -6.82 22.91
N ALA A 341 -10.42 -6.36 24.03
CA ALA A 341 -10.76 -4.95 24.24
C ALA A 341 -9.51 -4.07 24.20
N LEU A 342 -8.40 -4.52 24.78
CA LEU A 342 -7.13 -3.80 24.73
C LEU A 342 -6.60 -3.71 23.29
N VAL A 343 -6.62 -4.81 22.53
CA VAL A 343 -6.18 -4.80 21.12
C VAL A 343 -7.03 -3.85 20.29
N LEU A 344 -8.37 -3.93 20.37
CA LEU A 344 -9.25 -3.05 19.60
C LEU A 344 -9.08 -1.58 20.01
N THR A 345 -8.98 -1.30 21.31
CA THR A 345 -8.73 0.05 21.81
C THR A 345 -7.39 0.59 21.31
N ALA A 346 -6.32 -0.21 21.37
CA ALA A 346 -5.01 0.20 20.88
C ALA A 346 -5.00 0.46 19.36
N LEU A 347 -5.69 -0.35 18.56
CA LEU A 347 -5.86 -0.11 17.12
C LEU A 347 -6.63 1.18 16.85
N LEU A 348 -7.72 1.43 17.58
CA LEU A 348 -8.52 2.66 17.44
C LEU A 348 -7.74 3.90 17.87
N LEU A 349 -7.01 3.84 18.99
CA LEU A 349 -6.16 4.93 19.46
C LEU A 349 -5.02 5.23 18.48
N THR A 350 -4.39 4.20 17.91
CA THR A 350 -3.35 4.35 16.89
C THR A 350 -3.91 5.13 15.69
N ASN A 351 -5.03 4.69 15.12
CA ASN A 351 -5.65 5.38 13.98
C ASN A 351 -6.17 6.78 14.36
N GLY A 352 -6.73 6.96 15.55
CA GLY A 352 -7.17 8.25 16.07
C GLY A 352 -6.03 9.26 16.19
N LEU A 353 -4.86 8.82 16.68
CA LEU A 353 -3.68 9.65 16.80
C LEU A 353 -3.10 10.03 15.42
N MET A 354 -3.02 9.08 14.48
CA MET A 354 -2.58 9.36 13.10
C MET A 354 -3.49 10.42 12.44
N CYS A 355 -4.81 10.28 12.60
CA CYS A 355 -5.81 11.23 12.09
C CYS A 355 -5.65 12.61 12.73
N TRP A 356 -5.45 12.66 14.05
CA TRP A 356 -5.19 13.91 14.76
C TRP A 356 -3.90 14.59 14.28
N GLN A 357 -2.80 13.86 14.11
CA GLN A 357 -1.53 14.40 13.61
C GLN A 357 -1.69 14.97 12.19
N ASN A 358 -2.38 14.26 11.29
CA ASN A 358 -2.63 14.71 9.93
C ASN A 358 -3.51 15.98 9.89
N ARG A 359 -4.58 16.04 10.69
CA ARG A 359 -5.43 17.24 10.81
C ARG A 359 -4.70 18.45 11.40
N ARG A 360 -3.67 18.23 12.21
CA ARG A 360 -2.81 19.28 12.74
C ARG A 360 -1.74 19.75 11.75
N GLY A 361 -1.66 19.15 10.55
CA GLY A 361 -0.65 19.48 9.55
C GLY A 361 0.77 19.19 10.02
N LEU A 362 0.94 18.22 10.93
CA LEU A 362 2.27 17.81 11.37
C LEU A 362 3.00 17.12 10.21
N ASP A 363 4.31 17.33 10.15
CA ASP A 363 5.19 16.67 9.18
C ASP A 363 5.00 15.15 9.21
N ASP A 364 4.91 14.54 8.01
CA ASP A 364 4.67 13.11 7.88
C ASP A 364 5.76 12.27 8.55
N LEU A 365 6.99 12.79 8.71
CA LEU A 365 8.07 12.20 9.51
C LEU A 365 7.56 11.71 10.87
N TYR A 366 6.68 12.46 11.53
CA TYR A 366 6.15 12.13 12.85
C TYR A 366 5.13 10.97 12.85
N GLN A 367 4.85 10.35 11.70
CA GLN A 367 4.05 9.13 11.56
C GLN A 367 4.90 7.84 11.67
N PHE A 368 6.22 7.95 11.90
CA PHE A 368 7.13 6.79 11.96
C PHE A 368 6.77 5.76 13.06
N TRP A 369 6.10 6.21 14.12
CA TRP A 369 5.71 5.36 15.25
C TRP A 369 4.54 4.43 14.91
N ALA A 370 3.67 4.79 13.96
CA ALA A 370 2.46 4.05 13.63
C ALA A 370 2.71 2.58 13.22
N PRO A 371 3.64 2.27 12.29
CA PRO A 371 3.96 0.88 11.96
C PRO A 371 4.58 0.11 13.14
N LEU A 372 5.35 0.77 14.00
CA LEU A 372 5.94 0.16 15.20
C LEU A 372 4.87 -0.18 16.24
N ALA A 373 3.91 0.73 16.45
CA ALA A 373 2.76 0.51 17.33
C ALA A 373 1.90 -0.65 16.83
N LEU A 374 1.61 -0.71 15.52
CA LEU A 374 0.90 -1.84 14.93
C LEU A 374 1.68 -3.15 15.11
N GLY A 375 3.01 -3.12 14.97
CA GLY A 375 3.88 -4.27 15.26
C GLY A 375 3.76 -4.76 16.70
N ALA A 376 3.79 -3.83 17.67
CA ALA A 376 3.61 -4.15 19.09
C ALA A 376 2.20 -4.73 19.37
N ILE A 377 1.15 -4.14 18.80
CA ILE A 377 -0.23 -4.65 18.91
C ILE A 377 -0.34 -6.04 18.29
N TYR A 378 0.28 -6.27 17.14
CA TYR A 378 0.28 -7.57 16.46
C TYR A 378 0.97 -8.64 17.30
N ILE A 379 2.14 -8.35 17.88
CA ILE A 379 2.86 -9.27 18.78
C ILE A 379 2.03 -9.56 20.02
N TYR A 380 1.49 -8.53 20.67
CA TYR A 380 0.61 -8.69 21.84
C TYR A 380 -0.61 -9.56 21.51
N SER A 381 -1.28 -9.28 20.38
CA SER A 381 -2.44 -10.05 19.91
C SER A 381 -2.08 -11.51 19.70
N ARG A 382 -0.93 -11.80 19.08
CA ARG A 382 -0.48 -13.18 18.86
C ARG A 382 -0.22 -13.90 20.18
N LEU A 383 0.50 -13.29 21.11
CA LEU A 383 0.87 -13.90 22.39
C LEU A 383 -0.35 -14.11 23.30
N THR A 384 -1.26 -13.14 23.33
CA THR A 384 -2.38 -13.13 24.28
C THR A 384 -3.68 -13.66 23.71
N LEU A 385 -3.86 -13.78 22.40
CA LEU A 385 -5.07 -14.37 21.79
C LEU A 385 -4.80 -15.74 21.20
N CYS A 386 -3.58 -16.00 20.73
CA CYS A 386 -3.17 -17.26 20.12
C CYS A 386 -1.92 -17.86 20.80
N PRO A 387 -1.88 -18.06 22.14
CA PRO A 387 -0.74 -18.71 22.75
C PRO A 387 -0.64 -20.11 22.14
N GLY A 388 0.49 -20.40 21.49
CA GLY A 388 0.70 -21.68 20.88
C GLY A 388 0.47 -22.80 21.89
N ARG A 389 -0.19 -23.88 21.48
CA ARG A 389 -0.07 -25.20 22.12
C ARG A 389 1.35 -25.77 21.93
N GLU A 390 2.39 -24.95 22.08
CA GLU A 390 3.79 -25.38 22.13
C GLU A 390 4.16 -25.47 23.62
N GLY A 391 3.71 -26.53 24.30
CA GLY A 391 3.97 -26.69 25.74
C GLY A 391 3.17 -27.76 26.49
N LYS A 392 2.58 -28.74 25.80
CA LYS A 392 2.08 -29.99 26.42
C LYS A 392 2.36 -31.18 25.50
N SER A 393 3.63 -31.47 25.26
CA SER A 393 4.08 -32.85 25.23
C SER A 393 4.63 -33.11 26.63
N LYS A 394 3.92 -33.93 27.40
CA LYS A 394 4.56 -34.65 28.50
C LYS A 394 5.53 -35.66 27.92
#